data_AF-A0A969HFL5-F1
#
_entry.id   AF-A0A969HFL5-F1
#
_cell.length_a   1.000
_cell.length_b   1.000
_cell.length_c   1.000
_cell.angle_alpha   90.00
_cell.angle_beta   90.00
_cell.angle_gamma   90.00
#
_symmetry.space_group_name_H-M   'P 1'
#
loop_
_entity.id
_entity.type
_entity.pdbx_description
1 polymer ?
#
loop_
_entity_poly.entity_id
_entity_poly.type
_entity_poly.pdbx_seq_one_letter_code
_entity_poly.pdbx_strand_id
1 'polypeptide(L)'
;MTASPSLARGGVGGGVEPRRLLELARNPYLLTIMIDIFLEDGQLGQNRAELLTRFTHILLAREKAKCPPAEWLDAAAQRESLSVLAFEMQQRAGSGAAVETSLVKTVMPPQVQIDPKWPPIPAPPDQVLTLAARANLIEMPVDRASVRFYHQVLQEYFAARQLLKQADLSGLADLSGLEKLWRWPWLEREMPLSDPPQICFRDRSPSSPPTYRLGRNDDFGGRVGPRE
;
A
#
# COMPACT_ATOMS: atom_id res chain seq x y z
N MET A 1 -10.93 18.49 51.92
CA MET A 1 -11.39 17.19 51.39
C MET A 1 -11.85 17.43 49.96
N THR A 2 -10.91 17.54 49.02
CA THR A 2 -10.34 16.46 48.17
C THR A 2 -11.34 15.92 47.15
N ALA A 3 -11.23 16.44 45.93
CA ALA A 3 -11.79 15.85 44.73
C ALA A 3 -10.98 14.61 44.32
N SER A 4 -11.66 13.59 43.80
CA SER A 4 -11.07 12.53 42.98
C SER A 4 -12.15 11.94 42.07
N PRO A 5 -12.05 12.09 40.74
CA PRO A 5 -12.78 11.26 39.80
C PRO A 5 -11.92 10.04 39.42
N SER A 6 -12.51 8.86 39.55
CA SER A 6 -11.94 7.57 39.15
C SER A 6 -11.79 7.51 37.63
N LEU A 7 -10.54 7.41 37.17
CA LEU A 7 -10.16 7.08 35.80
C LEU A 7 -10.49 5.61 35.50
N ALA A 8 -11.38 5.38 34.54
CA ALA A 8 -11.45 4.13 33.79
C ALA A 8 -11.66 4.47 32.31
N ARG A 9 -10.58 4.89 31.64
CA ARG A 9 -10.48 4.86 30.17
C ARG A 9 -10.00 3.46 29.76
N GLY A 10 -10.93 2.56 29.48
CA GLY A 10 -10.67 1.36 28.70
C GLY A 10 -10.69 1.71 27.21
N GLY A 11 -9.62 2.32 26.71
CA GLY A 11 -9.42 2.55 25.28
C GLY A 11 -8.46 1.49 24.74
N VAL A 12 -9.00 0.49 24.03
CA VAL A 12 -8.21 -0.44 23.23
C VAL A 12 -7.70 0.32 22.02
N GLY A 13 -6.55 0.98 22.18
CA GLY A 13 -5.82 1.61 21.08
C GLY A 13 -5.14 0.53 20.25
N GLY A 14 -5.67 0.26 19.06
CA GLY A 14 -4.95 -0.45 18.00
C GLY A 14 -3.79 0.41 17.51
N GLY A 15 -2.70 0.45 18.28
CA GLY A 15 -1.47 1.12 17.89
C GLY A 15 -0.84 0.37 16.73
N VAL A 16 -0.63 1.06 15.60
CA VAL A 16 0.23 0.54 14.54
C VAL A 16 1.64 0.47 15.11
N GLU A 17 2.16 -0.75 15.30
CA GLU A 17 3.50 -0.98 15.84
C GLU A 17 4.56 -0.16 15.07
N PRO A 18 5.36 0.69 15.73
CA PRO A 18 6.29 1.62 15.07
C PRO A 18 7.25 0.93 14.09
N ARG A 19 7.60 -0.33 14.37
CA ARG A 19 8.48 -1.15 13.49
C ARG A 19 7.82 -1.47 12.14
N ARG A 20 6.50 -1.71 12.10
CA ARG A 20 5.77 -1.99 10.85
C ARG A 20 5.63 -0.74 9.97
N LEU A 21 5.51 0.45 10.56
CA LEU A 21 5.48 1.71 9.80
C LEU A 21 6.84 2.00 9.15
N LEU A 22 7.93 1.81 9.89
CA LEU A 22 9.28 1.97 9.35
C LEU A 22 9.56 0.97 8.23
N GLU A 23 9.06 -0.25 8.32
CA GLU A 23 9.14 -1.25 7.24
C GLU A 23 8.40 -0.81 5.97
N LEU A 24 7.18 -0.29 6.10
CA LEU A 24 6.43 0.25 4.96
C LEU A 24 7.13 1.44 4.32
N ALA A 25 7.72 2.32 5.15
CA ALA A 25 8.43 3.52 4.69
C ALA A 25 9.73 3.21 3.94
N ARG A 26 10.22 1.96 3.98
CA ARG A 26 11.36 1.53 3.13
C ARG A 26 11.01 1.58 1.65
N ASN A 27 9.73 1.52 1.28
CA ASN A 27 9.28 1.82 -0.07
C ASN A 27 9.07 3.33 -0.21
N PRO A 28 9.86 4.04 -1.03
CA PRO A 28 9.77 5.50 -1.17
C PRO A 28 8.37 5.99 -1.55
N TYR A 29 7.63 5.21 -2.36
CA TYR A 29 6.28 5.58 -2.74
C TYR A 29 5.29 5.48 -1.58
N LEU A 30 5.40 4.43 -0.76
CA LEU A 30 4.59 4.31 0.46
C LEU A 30 4.93 5.41 1.46
N LEU A 31 6.20 5.84 1.54
CA LEU A 31 6.59 7.00 2.33
C LEU A 31 5.91 8.28 1.82
N THR A 32 5.90 8.53 0.51
CA THR A 32 5.18 9.67 -0.07
C THR A 32 3.69 9.61 0.27
N ILE A 33 3.05 8.45 0.14
CA ILE A 33 1.65 8.24 0.53
C ILE A 33 1.43 8.59 2.01
N MET A 34 2.30 8.10 2.89
CA MET A 34 2.19 8.38 4.33
C MET A 34 2.33 9.86 4.63
N ILE A 35 3.27 10.56 3.98
CA ILE A 35 3.43 12.01 4.13
C ILE A 35 2.16 12.75 3.67
N ASP A 36 1.66 12.44 2.47
CA ASP A 36 0.46 13.06 1.90
C ASP A 36 -0.76 12.88 2.81
N ILE A 37 -0.95 11.69 3.38
CA ILE A 37 -2.07 11.39 4.29
C ILE A 37 -1.87 12.09 5.63
N PHE A 38 -0.66 12.05 6.19
CA PHE A 38 -0.39 12.64 7.49
C PHE A 38 -0.55 14.17 7.46
N LEU A 39 -0.24 14.82 6.34
CA LEU A 39 -0.46 16.25 6.16
C LEU A 39 -1.95 16.64 6.13
N GLU A 40 -2.86 15.71 5.84
CA GLU A 40 -4.31 15.99 5.80
C GLU A 40 -4.92 16.07 7.21
N ASP A 41 -4.65 15.10 8.08
CA ASP A 41 -5.27 15.01 9.41
C ASP A 41 -4.39 14.38 10.52
N GLY A 42 -3.13 14.06 10.22
CA GLY A 42 -2.19 13.46 11.18
C GLY A 42 -2.46 11.98 11.51
N GLN A 43 -3.44 11.33 10.88
CA GLN A 43 -3.72 9.91 11.08
C GLN A 43 -3.25 9.13 9.85
N LEU A 44 -2.60 7.97 10.00
CA LEU A 44 -2.18 7.12 8.87
C LEU A 44 -3.17 5.98 8.56
N GLY A 45 -4.07 5.67 9.49
CA GLY A 45 -4.91 4.46 9.41
C GLY A 45 -4.21 3.24 10.00
N GLN A 46 -4.94 2.12 10.10
CA GLN A 46 -4.51 0.92 10.84
C GLN A 46 -3.73 -0.07 9.98
N ASN A 47 -3.88 0.00 8.65
CA ASN A 47 -3.27 -0.95 7.73
C ASN A 47 -3.02 -0.35 6.33
N ARG A 48 -2.28 -1.09 5.48
CA ARG A 48 -1.91 -0.66 4.12
C ARG A 48 -3.12 -0.42 3.21
N ALA A 49 -4.19 -1.19 3.36
CA ALA A 49 -5.40 -1.00 2.56
C ALA A 49 -6.10 0.32 2.91
N GLU A 50 -6.16 0.68 4.20
CA GLU A 50 -6.70 1.95 4.66
C GLU A 50 -5.83 3.13 4.18
N LEU A 51 -4.50 3.00 4.23
CA LEU A 51 -3.56 3.97 3.64
C LEU A 51 -3.89 4.22 2.16
N LEU A 52 -3.98 3.17 1.35
CA LEU A 52 -4.27 3.28 -0.09
C LEU A 52 -5.68 3.82 -0.37
N THR A 53 -6.64 3.46 0.47
CA THR A 53 -8.01 4.00 0.41
C THR A 53 -8.02 5.51 0.62
N ARG A 54 -7.35 5.98 1.66
CA ARG A 54 -7.28 7.41 1.98
C ARG A 54 -6.46 8.18 0.95
N PHE A 55 -5.34 7.62 0.50
CA PHE A 55 -4.54 8.23 -0.55
C PHE A 55 -5.32 8.42 -1.85
N THR A 56 -6.02 7.38 -2.32
CA THR A 56 -6.84 7.50 -3.54
C THR A 56 -8.00 8.47 -3.38
N HIS A 57 -8.56 8.60 -2.16
CA HIS A 57 -9.52 9.66 -1.85
C HIS A 57 -8.90 11.05 -1.98
N ILE A 58 -7.72 11.27 -1.40
CA ILE A 58 -6.99 12.54 -1.48
C ILE A 58 -6.69 12.91 -2.94
N LEU A 59 -6.18 11.98 -3.75
CA LEU A 59 -5.88 12.23 -5.17
C LEU A 59 -7.13 12.66 -5.95
N LEU A 60 -8.25 11.95 -5.77
CA LEU A 60 -9.51 12.28 -6.44
C LEU A 60 -10.13 13.58 -5.92
N ALA A 61 -10.02 13.87 -4.61
CA ALA A 61 -10.52 15.12 -4.04
C ALA A 61 -9.73 16.34 -4.56
N ARG A 62 -8.40 16.22 -4.63
CA ARG A 62 -7.52 17.24 -5.23
C ARG A 62 -7.89 17.50 -6.70
N GLU A 63 -8.21 16.45 -7.45
CA GLU A 63 -8.62 16.60 -8.84
C GLU A 63 -10.02 17.20 -8.99
N LYS A 64 -10.98 16.77 -8.16
CA LYS A 64 -12.33 17.33 -8.09
C LYS A 64 -12.30 18.84 -7.87
N ALA A 65 -11.43 19.32 -6.99
CA ALA A 65 -11.31 20.75 -6.68
C ALA A 65 -10.81 21.60 -7.87
N LYS A 66 -10.10 20.99 -8.83
CA LYS A 66 -9.57 21.65 -10.02
C LYS A 66 -10.47 21.49 -11.25
N CYS A 67 -11.37 20.51 -11.23
CA CYS A 67 -12.21 20.14 -12.35
C CYS A 67 -13.51 20.97 -12.36
N PRO A 68 -13.97 21.47 -13.53
CA PRO A 68 -15.29 22.07 -13.64
C PRO A 68 -16.39 21.09 -13.18
N PRO A 69 -17.42 21.54 -12.44
CA PRO A 69 -18.45 20.65 -11.91
C PRO A 69 -19.16 19.79 -12.97
N ALA A 70 -19.29 20.30 -14.20
CA ALA A 70 -19.93 19.58 -15.31
C ALA A 70 -19.07 18.45 -15.89
N GLU A 71 -17.74 18.46 -15.67
CA GLU A 71 -16.80 17.46 -16.19
C GLU A 71 -16.49 16.37 -15.15
N TRP A 72 -16.79 16.62 -13.88
CA TRP A 72 -16.47 15.71 -12.80
C TRP A 72 -17.41 14.50 -12.79
N LEU A 73 -16.81 13.30 -12.84
CA LEU A 73 -17.53 12.04 -12.61
C LEU A 73 -17.58 11.71 -11.12
N ASP A 74 -18.61 11.00 -10.69
CA ASP A 74 -18.68 10.53 -9.32
C ASP A 74 -17.41 9.76 -8.91
N ALA A 75 -16.85 10.09 -7.74
CA ALA A 75 -15.55 9.56 -7.32
C ALA A 75 -15.61 8.06 -7.04
N ALA A 76 -16.75 7.56 -6.55
CA ALA A 76 -16.93 6.14 -6.32
C ALA A 76 -17.10 5.41 -7.66
N ALA A 77 -17.77 6.02 -8.64
CA ALA A 77 -17.88 5.48 -9.99
C ALA A 77 -16.51 5.37 -10.70
N GLN A 78 -15.68 6.41 -10.59
CA GLN A 78 -14.30 6.38 -11.09
C GLN A 78 -13.49 5.24 -10.43
N ARG A 79 -13.57 5.13 -9.10
CA ARG A 79 -12.86 4.09 -8.32
C ARG A 79 -13.31 2.68 -8.66
N GLU A 80 -14.57 2.49 -9.02
CA GLU A 80 -15.14 1.20 -9.41
C GLU A 80 -14.73 0.83 -10.84
N SER A 81 -14.79 1.78 -11.77
CA SER A 81 -14.36 1.54 -13.14
C SER A 81 -12.85 1.22 -13.21
N LEU A 82 -12.04 1.89 -12.38
CA LEU A 82 -10.61 1.60 -12.23
C LEU A 82 -10.33 0.24 -11.56
N SER A 83 -11.18 -0.25 -10.65
CA SER A 83 -10.99 -1.58 -10.05
C SER A 83 -11.19 -2.69 -11.07
N VAL A 84 -12.19 -2.56 -11.94
CA VAL A 84 -12.41 -3.47 -13.07
C VAL A 84 -11.18 -3.49 -13.98
N LEU A 85 -10.67 -2.33 -14.38
CA LEU A 85 -9.47 -2.24 -15.23
C LEU A 85 -8.25 -2.90 -14.57
N ALA A 86 -7.95 -2.56 -13.32
CA ALA A 86 -6.79 -3.08 -12.61
C ALA A 86 -6.82 -4.60 -12.47
N PHE A 87 -7.99 -5.16 -12.19
CA PHE A 87 -8.18 -6.61 -12.09
C PHE A 87 -7.94 -7.31 -13.42
N GLU A 88 -8.48 -6.77 -14.51
CA GLU A 88 -8.28 -7.33 -15.85
C GLU A 88 -6.83 -7.21 -16.32
N MET A 89 -6.16 -6.10 -16.00
CA MET A 89 -4.72 -5.96 -16.21
C MET A 89 -3.94 -7.02 -15.42
N GLN A 90 -4.29 -7.23 -14.15
CA GLN A 90 -3.65 -8.23 -13.30
C GLN A 90 -3.81 -9.65 -13.86
N GLN A 91 -5.00 -10.00 -14.33
CA GLN A 91 -5.30 -11.32 -14.89
C GLN A 91 -4.57 -11.59 -16.22
N ARG A 92 -4.42 -10.58 -17.08
CA ARG A 92 -3.94 -10.77 -18.46
C ARG A 92 -2.46 -10.48 -18.66
N ALA A 93 -1.94 -9.46 -17.98
CA ALA A 93 -0.58 -8.95 -18.22
C ALA A 93 0.31 -8.98 -16.96
N GLY A 94 -0.27 -9.28 -15.80
CA GLY A 94 0.43 -9.25 -14.52
C GLY A 94 0.63 -7.83 -13.97
N SER A 95 1.44 -7.73 -12.91
CA SER A 95 1.63 -6.48 -12.18
C SER A 95 2.48 -5.46 -12.94
N GLY A 96 2.04 -4.20 -13.00
CA GLY A 96 2.85 -3.08 -13.50
C GLY A 96 2.98 -2.99 -15.03
N ALA A 97 2.29 -3.86 -15.79
CA ALA A 97 2.31 -3.85 -17.24
C ALA A 97 1.44 -2.71 -17.81
N ALA A 98 1.92 -2.08 -18.89
CA ALA A 98 1.09 -1.23 -19.72
C ALA A 98 0.20 -2.11 -20.61
N VAL A 99 -1.03 -1.66 -20.86
CA VAL A 99 -1.98 -2.33 -21.75
C VAL A 99 -2.46 -1.39 -22.85
N GLU A 100 -2.74 -1.94 -24.01
CA GLU A 100 -3.31 -1.20 -25.15
C GLU A 100 -4.69 -0.63 -24.80
N THR A 101 -5.00 0.57 -25.28
CA THR A 101 -6.30 1.22 -25.05
C THR A 101 -7.48 0.43 -25.64
N SER A 102 -7.24 -0.44 -26.62
CA SER A 102 -8.23 -1.39 -27.14
C SER A 102 -8.70 -2.40 -26.09
N LEU A 103 -7.80 -2.83 -25.20
CA LEU A 103 -8.17 -3.66 -24.05
C LEU A 103 -9.10 -2.87 -23.12
N VAL A 104 -8.75 -1.61 -22.85
CA VAL A 104 -9.50 -0.77 -21.92
C VAL A 104 -10.95 -0.61 -22.34
N LYS A 105 -11.19 -0.35 -23.63
CA LYS A 105 -12.55 -0.26 -24.23
C LYS A 105 -13.34 -1.57 -24.12
N THR A 106 -12.64 -2.70 -24.05
CA THR A 106 -13.25 -4.02 -23.95
C THR A 106 -13.66 -4.33 -22.51
N VAL A 107 -12.87 -3.89 -21.52
CA VAL A 107 -13.02 -4.31 -20.13
C VAL A 107 -13.71 -3.29 -19.23
N MET A 108 -13.54 -1.99 -19.47
CA MET A 108 -14.15 -0.97 -18.63
C MET A 108 -15.61 -0.78 -19.02
N PRO A 109 -16.54 -0.95 -18.06
CA PRO A 109 -17.95 -0.77 -18.35
C PRO A 109 -18.28 0.72 -18.50
N PRO A 110 -19.23 1.10 -19.40
CA PRO A 110 -19.63 2.50 -19.58
C PRO A 110 -20.43 3.06 -18.41
N GLN A 111 -20.94 2.19 -17.53
CA GLN A 111 -21.67 2.51 -16.32
C GLN A 111 -21.28 1.52 -15.24
N VAL A 112 -21.33 1.95 -13.98
CA VAL A 112 -20.97 1.11 -12.84
C VAL A 112 -22.09 1.06 -11.80
N GLN A 113 -22.33 -0.13 -11.27
CA GLN A 113 -23.28 -0.37 -10.19
C GLN A 113 -22.52 -0.48 -8.86
N ILE A 114 -22.63 0.56 -8.02
CA ILE A 114 -21.89 0.63 -6.75
C ILE A 114 -22.68 -0.07 -5.63
N ASP A 115 -23.96 0.28 -5.48
CA ASP A 115 -24.89 -0.34 -4.55
C ASP A 115 -26.07 -0.92 -5.35
N PRO A 116 -26.38 -2.22 -5.23
CA PRO A 116 -27.50 -2.86 -5.94
C PRO A 116 -28.87 -2.16 -5.76
N LYS A 117 -29.04 -1.34 -4.73
CA LYS A 117 -30.29 -0.62 -4.43
C LYS A 117 -30.49 0.65 -5.26
N TRP A 118 -29.44 1.15 -5.91
CA TRP A 118 -29.45 2.41 -6.65
C TRP A 118 -29.32 2.16 -8.16
N PRO A 119 -29.69 3.12 -9.03
CA PRO A 119 -29.45 2.95 -10.47
C PRO A 119 -27.95 2.97 -10.80
N PRO A 120 -27.53 2.37 -11.93
CA PRO A 120 -26.16 2.46 -12.43
C PRO A 120 -25.72 3.91 -12.63
N ILE A 121 -24.47 4.21 -12.30
CA ILE A 121 -23.88 5.54 -12.45
C ILE A 121 -23.05 5.58 -13.74
N PRO A 122 -23.21 6.59 -14.61
CA PRO A 122 -22.36 6.77 -15.78
C PRO A 122 -20.87 6.85 -15.43
N ALA A 123 -20.05 6.05 -16.13
CA ALA A 123 -18.60 6.05 -16.01
C ALA A 123 -17.94 5.79 -17.38
N PRO A 124 -18.07 6.73 -18.36
CA PRO A 124 -17.50 6.54 -19.68
C PRO A 124 -15.98 6.32 -19.60
N PRO A 125 -15.41 5.25 -20.21
CA PRO A 125 -14.01 4.89 -20.03
C PRO A 125 -13.04 6.03 -20.36
N ASP A 126 -13.23 6.72 -21.48
CA ASP A 126 -12.33 7.81 -21.90
C ASP A 126 -12.29 8.97 -20.90
N GLN A 127 -13.43 9.28 -20.27
CA GLN A 127 -13.54 10.33 -19.25
C GLN A 127 -12.92 9.86 -17.93
N VAL A 128 -13.17 8.61 -17.52
CA VAL A 128 -12.53 8.01 -16.33
C VAL A 128 -11.01 8.01 -16.48
N LEU A 129 -10.47 7.57 -17.63
CA LEU A 129 -9.04 7.57 -17.89
C LEU A 129 -8.45 8.99 -17.88
N THR A 130 -9.14 9.94 -18.50
CA THR A 130 -8.67 11.34 -18.52
C THR A 130 -8.58 11.92 -17.10
N LEU A 131 -9.60 11.71 -16.26
CA LEU A 131 -9.60 12.17 -14.87
C LEU A 131 -8.57 11.40 -14.02
N ALA A 132 -8.45 10.09 -14.20
CA ALA A 132 -7.49 9.26 -13.49
C ALA A 132 -6.03 9.62 -13.82
N ALA A 133 -5.74 9.96 -15.08
CA ALA A 133 -4.42 10.41 -15.50
C ALA A 133 -4.07 11.77 -14.88
N ARG A 134 -5.02 12.73 -14.87
CA ARG A 134 -4.86 14.03 -14.20
C ARG A 134 -4.64 13.89 -12.69
N ALA A 135 -5.29 12.90 -12.07
CA ALA A 135 -5.14 12.58 -10.65
C ALA A 135 -3.86 11.77 -10.32
N ASN A 136 -2.99 11.47 -11.29
CA ASN A 136 -1.81 10.60 -11.14
C ASN A 136 -2.13 9.18 -10.61
N LEU A 137 -3.32 8.64 -10.93
CA LEU A 137 -3.65 7.25 -10.64
C LEU A 137 -3.12 6.32 -11.75
N ILE A 138 -3.13 6.81 -12.98
CA ILE A 138 -2.63 6.13 -14.17
C ILE A 138 -1.71 7.05 -14.97
N GLU A 139 -0.92 6.45 -15.85
CA GLU A 139 -0.18 7.13 -16.89
C GLU A 139 -0.71 6.71 -18.25
N MET A 140 -0.89 7.72 -19.09
CA MET A 140 -1.36 7.58 -20.46
C MET A 140 -0.49 8.50 -21.32
N PRO A 141 0.23 7.98 -22.33
CA PRO A 141 1.02 8.79 -23.25
C PRO A 141 0.12 9.70 -24.07
N VAL A 142 0.71 10.71 -24.72
CA VAL A 142 -0.01 11.76 -25.47
C VAL A 142 -0.84 11.17 -26.61
N ASP A 143 -0.34 10.12 -27.25
CA ASP A 143 -1.03 9.37 -28.31
C ASP A 143 -2.16 8.47 -27.79
N ARG A 144 -2.29 8.32 -26.46
CA ARG A 144 -3.25 7.46 -25.77
C ARG A 144 -3.23 6.01 -26.27
N ALA A 145 -2.09 5.54 -26.74
CA ALA A 145 -1.95 4.18 -27.26
C ALA A 145 -2.06 3.12 -26.14
N SER A 146 -1.50 3.44 -24.96
CA SER A 146 -1.46 2.52 -23.83
C SER A 146 -1.86 3.19 -22.51
N VAL A 147 -2.21 2.37 -21.53
CA VAL A 147 -2.54 2.77 -20.17
C VAL A 147 -1.74 1.91 -19.19
N ARG A 148 -1.16 2.52 -18.17
CA ARG A 148 -0.56 1.82 -17.02
C ARG A 148 -0.91 2.51 -15.72
N PHE A 149 -0.95 1.79 -14.60
CA PHE A 149 -1.06 2.45 -13.30
C PHE A 149 0.23 3.20 -12.98
N TYR A 150 0.09 4.38 -12.35
CA TYR A 150 1.23 5.23 -12.01
C TYR A 150 2.23 4.51 -11.10
N HIS A 151 1.72 3.70 -10.17
CA HIS A 151 2.50 2.73 -9.42
C HIS A 151 1.82 1.36 -9.37
N GLN A 152 2.64 0.31 -9.36
CA GLN A 152 2.18 -1.07 -9.21
C GLN A 152 1.31 -1.26 -7.95
N VAL A 153 1.66 -0.61 -6.83
CA VAL A 153 0.89 -0.71 -5.59
C VAL A 153 -0.56 -0.19 -5.75
N LEU A 154 -0.78 0.80 -6.62
CA LEU A 154 -2.13 1.26 -6.94
C LEU A 154 -2.89 0.22 -7.77
N GLN A 155 -2.24 -0.39 -8.76
CA GLN A 155 -2.84 -1.50 -9.52
C GLN A 155 -3.26 -2.62 -8.57
N GLU A 156 -2.36 -3.01 -7.65
CA GLU A 156 -2.62 -4.05 -6.64
C GLU A 156 -3.83 -3.73 -5.78
N TYR A 157 -3.92 -2.48 -5.30
CA TYR A 157 -5.03 -1.98 -4.52
C TYR A 157 -6.36 -2.05 -5.28
N PHE A 158 -6.40 -1.53 -6.51
CA PHE A 158 -7.63 -1.52 -7.30
C PHE A 158 -8.05 -2.93 -7.72
N ALA A 159 -7.12 -3.80 -8.07
CA ALA A 159 -7.40 -5.21 -8.37
C ALA A 159 -7.94 -5.95 -7.15
N ALA A 160 -7.36 -5.73 -5.95
CA ALA A 160 -7.86 -6.31 -4.71
C ALA A 160 -9.30 -5.86 -4.37
N ARG A 161 -9.64 -4.59 -4.66
CA ARG A 161 -11.01 -4.10 -4.48
C ARG A 161 -12.02 -4.81 -5.37
N GLN A 162 -11.65 -5.08 -6.63
CA GLN A 162 -12.50 -5.83 -7.54
C GLN A 162 -12.67 -7.28 -7.08
N LEU A 163 -11.59 -7.90 -6.60
CA LEU A 163 -11.62 -9.26 -6.09
C LEU A 163 -12.55 -9.38 -4.87
N LEU A 164 -12.48 -8.45 -3.93
CA LEU A 164 -13.39 -8.43 -2.77
C LEU A 164 -14.85 -8.32 -3.22
N LYS A 165 -15.14 -7.44 -4.19
CA LYS A 165 -16.49 -7.31 -4.73
C LYS A 165 -16.98 -8.60 -5.40
N GLN A 166 -16.13 -9.27 -6.18
CA GLN A 166 -16.48 -10.55 -6.78
C GLN A 166 -16.70 -11.63 -5.72
N ALA A 167 -15.89 -11.66 -4.66
CA ALA A 167 -16.03 -12.59 -3.55
C ALA A 167 -17.31 -12.37 -2.74
N ASP A 168 -17.72 -11.11 -2.54
CA ASP A 168 -19.00 -10.79 -1.89
C ASP A 168 -20.19 -11.26 -2.75
N LEU A 169 -20.08 -11.14 -4.08
CA LEU A 169 -21.11 -11.60 -5.03
C LEU A 169 -21.17 -13.13 -5.16
N SER A 170 -20.02 -13.82 -5.12
CA SER A 170 -19.93 -15.29 -5.24
C SER A 170 -20.02 -16.01 -3.89
N GLY A 171 -20.04 -15.27 -2.78
CA GLY A 171 -20.14 -15.77 -1.41
C GLY A 171 -18.87 -16.44 -0.92
N LEU A 172 -17.74 -15.71 -0.83
CA LEU A 172 -16.42 -16.06 -0.25
C LEU A 172 -15.80 -17.44 -0.61
N ALA A 173 -16.48 -18.27 -1.40
CA ALA A 173 -16.16 -19.68 -1.59
C ALA A 173 -15.08 -19.88 -2.66
N ASP A 174 -14.87 -18.92 -3.56
CA ASP A 174 -13.93 -19.03 -4.67
C ASP A 174 -12.79 -18.02 -4.58
N LEU A 175 -11.98 -18.15 -3.52
CA LEU A 175 -10.70 -17.47 -3.36
C LEU A 175 -9.52 -18.37 -3.75
N SER A 176 -9.78 -19.57 -4.27
CA SER A 176 -8.81 -20.63 -4.57
C SER A 176 -7.86 -20.37 -5.75
N GLY A 177 -7.86 -19.16 -6.31
CA GLY A 177 -6.96 -18.74 -7.41
C GLY A 177 -6.16 -17.46 -7.12
N LEU A 178 -6.20 -16.96 -5.88
CA LEU A 178 -5.51 -15.73 -5.45
C LEU A 178 -4.00 -15.76 -5.72
N GLU A 179 -3.38 -16.92 -5.58
CA GLU A 179 -1.97 -17.14 -5.84
C GLU A 179 -1.57 -17.04 -7.32
N LYS A 180 -2.54 -17.17 -8.23
CA LYS A 180 -2.32 -16.98 -9.68
C LYS A 180 -2.33 -15.50 -10.05
N LEU A 181 -3.14 -14.71 -9.36
CA LEU A 181 -3.23 -13.26 -9.54
C LEU A 181 -1.96 -12.54 -9.11
N TRP A 182 -1.30 -12.99 -8.05
CA TRP A 182 -0.13 -12.31 -7.46
C TRP A 182 1.23 -12.90 -7.82
N ARG A 183 1.36 -13.46 -9.04
CA ARG A 183 2.65 -13.96 -9.52
C ARG A 183 3.56 -12.81 -9.95
N TRP A 184 4.65 -12.62 -9.21
CA TRP A 184 5.79 -11.87 -9.72
C TRP A 184 6.50 -12.76 -10.76
N PRO A 185 6.66 -12.32 -12.02
CA PRO A 185 7.41 -13.09 -13.01
C PRO A 185 8.89 -12.93 -12.65
N TRP A 186 9.38 -13.76 -11.74
CA TRP A 186 10.82 -13.93 -11.60
C TRP A 186 11.32 -14.52 -12.91
N LEU A 187 12.10 -13.75 -13.66
CA LEU A 187 12.85 -14.32 -14.77
C LEU A 187 13.97 -15.16 -14.16
N GLU A 188 14.23 -16.35 -14.72
CA GLU A 188 15.26 -17.26 -14.20
C GLU A 188 16.65 -16.59 -14.13
N ARG A 189 16.91 -15.64 -15.04
CA ARG A 189 18.11 -14.78 -15.07
C ARG A 189 18.20 -13.74 -13.94
N GLU A 190 17.09 -13.46 -13.27
CA GLU A 190 16.98 -12.54 -12.13
C GLU A 190 17.03 -13.29 -10.79
N MET A 191 16.98 -14.62 -10.82
CA MET A 191 17.32 -15.41 -9.65
C MET A 191 18.84 -15.33 -9.44
N PRO A 192 19.31 -15.14 -8.20
CA PRO A 192 20.72 -15.34 -7.91
C PRO A 192 21.09 -16.75 -8.40
N LEU A 193 22.16 -16.83 -9.20
CA LEU A 193 22.67 -18.07 -9.79
C LEU A 193 22.54 -19.22 -8.78
N SER A 194 21.99 -20.34 -9.22
CA SER A 194 21.84 -21.57 -8.42
C SER A 194 23.16 -22.07 -7.84
N ASP A 195 24.28 -21.58 -8.35
CA ASP A 195 25.57 -21.64 -7.69
C ASP A 195 25.74 -20.38 -6.83
N PRO A 196 25.59 -20.48 -5.48
CA PRO A 196 26.11 -19.44 -4.62
C PRO A 196 27.58 -19.26 -5.01
N PRO A 197 28.06 -18.04 -5.28
CA PRO A 197 29.48 -17.84 -5.33
C PRO A 197 30.02 -18.37 -4.00
N GLN A 198 31.12 -19.12 -4.04
CA GLN A 198 31.88 -19.59 -2.87
C GLN A 198 32.47 -18.38 -2.11
N ILE A 199 31.61 -17.43 -1.72
CA ILE A 199 31.90 -16.28 -0.88
C ILE A 199 31.38 -16.70 0.49
N CYS A 200 32.26 -17.41 1.19
CA CYS A 200 32.37 -17.52 2.64
C CYS A 200 31.10 -17.20 3.44
N PHE A 201 30.22 -18.19 3.59
CA PHE A 201 29.10 -18.18 4.54
C PHE A 201 29.57 -18.42 6.00
N ARG A 202 30.67 -17.78 6.41
CA ARG A 202 31.13 -17.72 7.81
C ARG A 202 31.83 -16.40 8.02
N ASP A 203 31.06 -15.37 8.35
CA ASP A 203 31.37 -14.39 9.39
C ASP A 203 30.43 -13.19 9.31
N ARG A 204 29.37 -13.24 10.12
CA ARG A 204 28.80 -12.13 10.90
C ARG A 204 27.45 -12.57 11.46
N SER A 205 27.49 -13.42 12.47
CA SER A 205 26.67 -13.08 13.63
C SER A 205 27.42 -11.95 14.34
N PRO A 206 26.86 -10.75 14.56
CA PRO A 206 27.44 -9.89 15.57
C PRO A 206 27.38 -10.68 16.88
N SER A 207 28.56 -10.99 17.43
CA SER A 207 28.66 -11.57 18.77
C SER A 207 27.79 -10.76 19.71
N SER A 208 27.01 -11.45 20.54
CA SER A 208 26.19 -10.83 21.59
C SER A 208 26.99 -9.73 22.30
N PRO A 209 26.38 -8.58 22.62
CA PRO A 209 27.09 -7.54 23.35
C PRO A 209 27.63 -8.12 24.68
N PRO A 210 28.85 -7.76 25.10
CA PRO A 210 29.40 -8.25 26.35
C PRO A 210 28.44 -7.88 27.48
N THR A 211 28.04 -8.89 28.24
CA THR A 211 27.32 -8.70 29.50
C THR A 211 28.25 -7.96 30.44
N TYR A 212 27.97 -6.68 30.69
CA TYR A 212 28.59 -5.96 31.80
C TYR A 212 28.08 -6.59 33.09
N ARG A 213 28.89 -7.49 33.65
CA ARG A 213 28.70 -8.01 34.99
C ARG A 213 29.08 -6.87 35.95
N LEU A 214 28.07 -6.15 36.45
CA LEU A 214 28.19 -5.28 37.61
C LEU A 214 28.60 -6.15 38.81
N GLY A 215 29.91 -6.20 39.07
CA GLY A 215 30.52 -6.90 40.19
C GLY A 215 31.06 -5.89 41.20
N ARG A 216 30.32 -5.75 42.30
CA ARG A 216 30.65 -5.25 43.64
C ARG A 216 32.01 -4.56 43.86
N ASN A 217 31.90 -3.33 44.38
CA ASN A 217 32.84 -2.75 45.34
C ASN A 217 33.09 -3.74 46.49
N ASP A 218 34.34 -4.12 46.72
CA ASP A 218 34.91 -4.48 48.03
C ASP A 218 36.43 -4.56 47.84
N ASP A 219 37.16 -3.51 48.24
CA ASP A 219 38.39 -3.58 49.06
C ASP A 219 39.12 -2.23 49.06
N PHE A 220 38.73 -1.41 50.04
CA PHE A 220 39.58 -0.37 50.62
C PHE A 220 40.40 -1.03 51.75
N GLY A 221 41.73 -0.85 51.77
CA GLY A 221 42.46 -0.89 53.04
C GLY A 221 43.93 -1.31 53.05
N GLY A 222 44.82 -0.32 52.84
CA GLY A 222 46.09 -0.18 53.58
C GLY A 222 47.25 -1.11 53.23
N ARG A 223 48.52 -0.82 53.53
CA ARG A 223 49.24 0.36 54.03
C ARG A 223 50.74 0.00 54.01
N VAL A 224 51.61 1.01 53.87
CA VAL A 224 53.04 1.09 54.29
C VAL A 224 54.11 0.39 53.43
N GLY A 225 55.14 1.16 53.03
CA GLY A 225 56.43 0.69 52.50
C GLY A 225 57.30 -0.06 53.54
N PRO A 226 58.60 -0.30 53.31
CA PRO A 226 59.60 0.78 53.17
C PRO A 226 60.81 0.49 52.22
N ARG A 227 61.67 1.53 52.08
CA ARG A 227 63.16 1.59 51.96
C ARG A 227 63.89 0.36 51.38
N GLU A 228 64.85 0.48 50.45
CA GLU A 228 65.96 1.44 50.30
C GLU A 228 66.24 1.79 48.83
#